data_AF-A0A662BJK8-F1
#
_entry.id   AF-A0A662BJK8-F1
#
_cell.length_a   1.000
_cell.length_b   1.000
_cell.length_c   1.000
_cell.angle_alpha   90.00
_cell.angle_beta   90.00
_cell.angle_gamma   90.00
#
_symmetry.space_group_name_H-M   'P 1'
#
loop_
_entity.id
_entity.type
_entity.pdbx_description
1 polymer ?
#
loop_
_entity_poly.entity_id
_entity_poly.type
_entity_poly.pdbx_seq_one_letter_code
_entity_poly.pdbx_strand_id
1 'polypeptide(L)'
;MNYFKVNNLIFIILSLSILVTSCKEDVLPKPKAQLRLQYQNPSYILNDQNCPYQFEISTLAEVKTNDKCWANINYPDMNASINITYRTIDHNLKELFIESEKLTFKHAIKADGISSIPYSNKVKNVYGA
;
A
#
# COMPACT_ATOMS: atom_id res chain seq x y z
N MET A 1 -12.08 23.12 77.22
CA MET A 1 -11.85 23.88 75.97
C MET A 1 -10.78 23.24 75.07
N ASN A 2 -10.62 21.91 75.06
CA ASN A 2 -9.58 21.22 74.25
C ASN A 2 -10.16 20.37 73.11
N TYR A 3 -11.41 19.88 73.24
CA TYR A 3 -12.07 19.07 72.20
C TYR A 3 -12.34 19.83 70.88
N PHE A 4 -12.66 21.13 70.95
CA PHE A 4 -12.96 21.94 69.76
C PHE A 4 -11.72 22.19 68.87
N LYS A 5 -10.53 22.24 69.49
CA LYS A 5 -9.24 22.47 68.80
C LYS A 5 -8.74 21.22 68.07
N VAL A 6 -9.02 20.03 68.64
CA VAL A 6 -8.68 18.73 68.05
C VAL A 6 -9.55 18.44 66.82
N ASN A 7 -10.85 18.76 66.87
CA ASN A 7 -11.75 18.56 65.72
C ASN A 7 -11.35 19.42 64.51
N ASN A 8 -10.90 20.65 64.75
CA ASN A 8 -10.39 21.54 63.69
C ASN A 8 -9.05 21.05 63.11
N LEU A 9 -8.19 20.45 63.94
CA LEU A 9 -6.91 19.87 63.51
C LEU A 9 -7.12 18.67 62.57
N ILE A 10 -8.10 17.81 62.90
CA ILE A 10 -8.46 16.65 62.08
C ILE A 10 -8.98 17.09 60.70
N PHE A 11 -9.78 18.16 60.66
CA PHE A 11 -10.31 18.72 59.41
C PHE A 11 -9.19 19.27 58.51
N ILE A 12 -8.18 19.92 59.09
CA ILE A 12 -7.02 20.44 58.37
C ILE A 12 -6.16 19.28 57.80
N ILE A 13 -5.95 18.23 58.58
CA ILE A 13 -5.19 17.04 58.14
C ILE A 13 -5.92 16.32 56.99
N LEU A 14 -7.24 16.20 57.08
CA LEU A 14 -8.05 15.60 56.02
C LEU A 14 -8.03 16.43 54.73
N SER A 15 -8.10 17.77 54.86
CA SER A 15 -7.96 18.70 53.74
C SER A 15 -6.59 18.61 53.07
N LEU A 16 -5.52 18.42 53.85
CA LEU A 16 -4.16 18.35 53.32
C LEU A 16 -3.90 17.02 52.61
N SER A 17 -4.53 15.93 53.07
CA SER A 17 -4.44 14.60 52.45
C SER A 17 -4.98 14.56 51.01
N ILE A 18 -6.03 15.35 50.73
CA ILE A 18 -6.62 15.44 49.39
C ILE A 18 -5.69 16.19 48.40
N LEU A 19 -4.82 17.07 48.90
CA LEU A 19 -3.88 17.82 48.04
C LEU A 19 -2.67 17.00 47.60
N VAL A 20 -2.41 15.85 48.22
CA VAL A 20 -1.26 14.98 47.86
C VAL A 20 -1.63 13.78 46.99
N THR A 21 -2.89 13.64 46.58
CA THR A 21 -3.30 12.59 45.62
C THR A 21 -3.09 13.05 44.19
N SER A 22 -2.10 12.49 43.49
CA SER A 22 -1.86 12.70 42.05
C SER A 22 -2.19 11.43 41.27
N CYS A 23 -2.95 11.56 40.18
CA CYS A 23 -3.20 10.47 39.25
C CYS A 23 -1.95 10.24 38.38
N LYS A 24 -1.43 9.01 38.39
CA LYS A 24 -0.37 8.60 37.47
C LYS A 24 -1.03 8.26 36.13
N GLU A 25 -0.68 8.97 35.06
CA GLU A 25 -1.16 8.61 33.72
C GLU A 25 -0.43 7.35 33.23
N ASP A 26 -1.18 6.41 32.66
CA ASP A 26 -0.62 5.22 32.04
C ASP A 26 0.13 5.60 30.76
N VAL A 27 1.43 5.29 30.72
CA VAL A 27 2.27 5.55 29.54
C VAL A 27 1.96 4.52 28.45
N LEU A 28 1.14 4.93 27.48
CA LEU A 28 0.86 4.08 26.31
C LEU A 28 2.08 4.02 25.39
N PRO A 29 2.49 2.81 24.93
CA PRO A 29 3.59 2.67 24.00
C PRO A 29 3.23 3.31 22.65
N LYS A 30 4.19 4.01 22.05
CA LYS A 30 4.02 4.67 20.76
C LYS A 30 3.67 3.62 19.68
N PRO A 31 2.67 3.88 18.81
CA PRO A 31 2.30 2.94 17.76
C PRO A 31 3.47 2.68 16.80
N LYS A 32 3.52 1.48 16.22
CA LYS A 32 4.54 1.11 15.23
C LYS A 32 4.45 2.07 14.04
N ALA A 33 5.56 2.74 13.74
CA ALA A 33 5.63 3.62 12.58
C ALA A 33 5.70 2.78 11.30
N GLN A 34 4.91 3.15 10.30
CA GLN A 34 5.01 2.66 8.93
C GLN A 34 5.51 3.79 8.04
N LEU A 35 6.06 3.44 6.88
CA LEU A 35 6.44 4.41 5.85
C LEU A 35 5.20 5.22 5.45
N ARG A 36 5.24 6.53 5.69
CA ARG A 36 4.25 7.45 5.16
C ARG A 36 4.63 7.76 3.71
N LEU A 37 4.02 7.05 2.78
CA LEU A 37 4.23 7.27 1.35
C LEU A 37 3.54 8.58 0.95
N GLN A 38 4.33 9.64 0.77
CA GLN A 38 3.87 10.92 0.21
C GLN A 38 4.44 11.05 -1.20
N TYR A 39 3.56 10.94 -2.19
CA TYR A 39 3.90 11.14 -3.58
C TYR A 39 3.33 12.46 -4.08
N GLN A 40 3.97 13.04 -5.09
CA GLN A 40 3.41 14.21 -5.78
C GLN A 40 2.13 13.82 -6.52
N ASN A 41 1.27 14.80 -6.78
CA ASN A 41 0.07 14.55 -7.58
C ASN A 41 0.48 14.05 -8.97
N PRO A 42 -0.04 12.90 -9.42
CA PRO A 42 0.35 12.35 -10.70
C PRO A 42 -0.25 13.19 -11.84
N SER A 43 0.60 13.53 -12.81
CA SER A 43 0.21 14.14 -14.07
C SER A 43 0.57 13.18 -15.18
N TYR A 44 -0.30 13.03 -16.17
CA TYR A 44 -0.13 12.05 -17.24
C TYR A 44 -0.15 12.72 -18.61
N ILE A 45 0.64 12.17 -19.51
CA ILE A 45 0.68 12.56 -20.92
C ILE A 45 0.47 11.32 -21.79
N LEU A 46 -0.21 11.50 -22.91
CA LEU A 46 -0.42 10.44 -23.88
C LEU A 46 0.93 10.09 -24.53
N ASN A 47 1.36 8.84 -24.42
CA ASN A 47 2.60 8.38 -25.04
C ASN A 47 2.30 8.02 -26.49
N ASP A 48 2.60 8.93 -27.41
CA ASP A 48 2.51 8.68 -28.84
C ASP A 48 3.80 8.00 -29.31
N GLN A 49 3.73 6.69 -29.47
CA GLN A 49 4.82 5.89 -30.00
C GLN A 49 4.33 5.12 -31.21
N ASN A 50 5.23 4.87 -32.17
CA ASN A 50 4.95 4.16 -33.41
C ASN A 50 4.80 2.64 -33.19
N CYS A 51 3.89 2.28 -32.27
CA CYS A 51 3.60 0.93 -31.83
C CYS A 51 2.08 0.71 -31.83
N PRO A 52 1.61 -0.55 -31.93
CA PRO A 52 0.19 -0.87 -32.01
C PRO A 52 -0.54 -0.78 -30.66
N TYR A 53 -0.10 0.11 -29.78
CA TYR A 53 -0.73 0.43 -28.50
C TYR A 53 -0.46 1.88 -28.12
N GLN A 54 -1.33 2.43 -27.29
CA GLN A 54 -1.17 3.76 -26.72
C GLN A 54 -1.65 3.74 -25.28
N PHE A 55 -0.93 4.45 -24.41
CA PHE A 55 -1.32 4.62 -23.00
C PHE A 55 -0.80 5.94 -22.46
N GLU A 56 -1.39 6.37 -21.36
CA GLU A 56 -0.97 7.56 -20.63
C GLU A 56 0.18 7.21 -19.68
N ILE A 57 1.21 8.06 -19.65
CA ILE A 57 2.42 7.88 -18.84
C ILE A 57 2.61 9.07 -17.92
N SER A 58 3.04 8.79 -16.69
CA SER A 58 3.38 9.82 -15.72
C SER A 58 4.47 10.74 -16.24
N THR A 59 4.30 12.05 -16.07
CA THR A 59 5.32 13.05 -16.42
C THR A 59 6.62 12.90 -15.63
N LEU A 60 6.61 12.12 -14.55
CA LEU A 60 7.77 11.80 -13.72
C LEU A 60 8.57 10.60 -14.23
N ALA A 61 8.12 9.95 -15.30
CA ALA A 61 8.72 8.74 -15.83
C ALA A 61 9.56 9.00 -17.10
N GLU A 62 10.63 8.24 -17.24
CA GLU A 62 11.42 8.15 -18.46
C GLU A 62 11.06 6.87 -19.22
N VAL A 63 10.72 7.00 -20.50
CA VAL A 63 10.23 5.88 -21.32
C VAL A 63 11.23 5.56 -22.41
N LYS A 64 11.63 4.29 -22.50
CA LYS A 64 12.47 3.77 -23.59
C LYS A 64 11.79 2.60 -24.25
N THR A 65 11.57 2.71 -25.55
CA THR A 65 10.94 1.66 -26.34
C THR A 65 11.89 1.14 -27.40
N ASN A 66 11.90 -0.17 -27.58
CA ASN A 66 12.75 -0.83 -28.58
C ASN A 66 11.99 -1.12 -29.89
N ASP A 67 12.70 -1.60 -30.90
CA ASP A 67 12.13 -1.95 -32.22
C ASP A 67 11.05 -3.04 -32.17
N LYS A 68 10.95 -3.79 -31.06
CA LYS A 68 9.92 -4.82 -30.83
C LYS A 68 8.69 -4.26 -30.09
N CYS A 69 8.61 -2.95 -29.92
CA CYS A 69 7.57 -2.27 -29.14
C CYS A 69 7.52 -2.70 -27.67
N TRP A 70 8.63 -3.15 -27.09
CA TRP A 70 8.73 -3.32 -25.64
C TRP A 70 9.13 -1.99 -25.02
N ALA A 71 8.45 -1.58 -23.96
CA ALA A 71 8.68 -0.30 -23.30
C ALA A 71 9.19 -0.53 -21.88
N ASN A 72 10.26 0.17 -21.53
CA ASN A 72 10.77 0.28 -20.16
C ASN A 72 10.46 1.69 -19.65
N ILE A 73 9.66 1.76 -18.59
CA ILE A 73 9.24 3.00 -17.93
C ILE A 73 9.99 3.07 -16.60
N ASN A 74 10.93 4.00 -16.51
CA ASN A 74 11.75 4.19 -15.32
C ASN A 74 11.28 5.41 -14.53
N TYR A 75 11.25 5.28 -13.22
CA TYR A 75 11.04 6.38 -12.28
C TYR A 75 12.32 6.60 -11.48
N PRO A 76 13.23 7.49 -11.93
CA PRO A 76 14.53 7.68 -11.29
C PRO A 76 14.41 8.04 -9.81
N ASP A 77 13.50 8.97 -9.48
CA ASP A 77 13.29 9.47 -8.11
C ASP A 77 12.74 8.39 -7.15
N MET A 78 12.04 7.39 -7.70
CA MET A 78 11.45 6.30 -6.92
C MET A 78 12.29 5.02 -6.96
N ASN A 79 13.41 5.03 -7.70
CA ASN A 79 14.22 3.84 -7.98
C ASN A 79 13.36 2.63 -8.40
N ALA A 80 12.38 2.90 -9.27
CA ALA A 80 11.39 1.92 -9.70
C ALA A 80 11.38 1.83 -11.23
N SER A 81 11.10 0.64 -11.75
CA SER A 81 10.97 0.38 -13.19
C SER A 81 9.76 -0.49 -13.48
N ILE A 82 9.09 -0.19 -14.59
CA ILE A 82 7.97 -0.95 -15.14
C ILE A 82 8.39 -1.40 -16.53
N ASN A 83 8.41 -2.71 -16.75
CA ASN A 83 8.77 -3.31 -18.04
C ASN A 83 7.51 -3.84 -18.72
N ILE A 84 7.23 -3.35 -19.91
CA ILE A 84 6.08 -3.73 -20.73
C ILE A 84 6.60 -4.53 -21.91
N THR A 85 6.13 -5.76 -22.05
CA THR A 85 6.48 -6.64 -23.16
C THR A 85 5.29 -6.76 -24.11
N TYR A 86 5.46 -6.29 -25.34
CA TYR A 86 4.49 -6.49 -26.41
C TYR A 86 4.64 -7.89 -27.03
N ARG A 87 3.48 -8.55 -27.21
CA ARG A 87 3.33 -9.85 -27.86
C ARG A 87 2.22 -9.75 -28.90
N THR A 88 2.51 -10.16 -30.13
CA THR A 88 1.51 -10.25 -31.19
C THR A 88 0.62 -11.47 -30.97
N ILE A 89 -0.67 -11.34 -31.28
CA ILE A 89 -1.62 -12.44 -31.23
C ILE A 89 -1.66 -13.08 -32.62
N ASP A 90 -1.23 -14.33 -32.71
CA ASP A 90 -1.29 -15.15 -33.92
C ASP A 90 -1.64 -16.59 -33.54
N HIS A 91 -2.94 -16.88 -33.46
CA HIS A 91 -3.50 -18.20 -33.11
C HIS A 91 -2.96 -18.82 -31.80
N ASN A 92 -2.25 -18.03 -30.97
CA ASN A 92 -1.51 -18.45 -29.79
C ASN A 92 -2.06 -17.85 -28.48
N LEU A 93 -3.29 -17.33 -28.52
CA LEU A 93 -3.89 -16.59 -27.40
C LEU A 93 -3.90 -17.42 -26.09
N LYS A 94 -4.24 -18.71 -26.18
CA LYS A 94 -4.24 -19.62 -25.02
C LYS A 94 -2.85 -19.78 -24.40
N GLU A 95 -1.82 -19.88 -25.24
CA GLU A 95 -0.44 -20.01 -24.79
C GLU A 95 0.04 -18.73 -24.11
N LEU A 96 -0.26 -17.56 -24.69
CA LEU A 96 0.07 -16.27 -24.10
C LEU A 96 -0.55 -16.07 -22.71
N PHE A 97 -1.80 -16.53 -22.51
CA PHE A 97 -2.44 -16.49 -21.18
C PHE A 97 -1.74 -17.39 -20.18
N ILE A 98 -1.48 -18.65 -20.54
CA ILE A 98 -0.80 -19.62 -19.67
C ILE A 98 0.61 -19.14 -19.32
N GLU A 99 1.34 -18.57 -20.28
CA GLU A 99 2.67 -18.00 -20.06
C GLU A 99 2.61 -16.82 -19.08
N SER A 100 1.69 -15.88 -19.31
CA SER A 100 1.51 -14.69 -18.47
C SER A 100 1.18 -15.06 -17.03
N GLU A 101 0.25 -16.01 -16.85
CA GLU A 101 -0.11 -16.55 -15.54
C GLU A 101 1.11 -17.18 -14.86
N LYS A 102 1.82 -18.08 -15.56
CA LYS A 102 2.99 -18.76 -15.03
C LYS A 102 4.09 -17.78 -14.62
N LEU A 103 4.28 -16.67 -15.35
CA LEU A 103 5.25 -15.64 -15.00
C LEU A 103 4.87 -14.92 -13.70
N THR A 104 3.60 -14.57 -13.50
CA THR A 104 3.11 -13.93 -12.28
C THR A 104 3.27 -14.84 -11.05
N PHE A 105 2.89 -16.11 -11.16
CA PHE A 105 2.89 -17.03 -10.02
C PHE A 105 4.24 -17.67 -9.71
N LYS A 106 5.20 -17.68 -10.65
CA LYS A 106 6.56 -18.20 -10.41
C LYS A 106 7.28 -17.51 -9.24
N HIS A 107 6.98 -16.24 -8.98
CA HIS A 107 7.57 -15.47 -7.88
C HIS A 107 6.66 -15.39 -6.63
N ALA A 108 5.40 -15.82 -6.74
CA ALA A 108 4.45 -15.83 -5.63
C ALA A 108 4.89 -16.75 -4.47
N ILE A 109 5.71 -17.77 -4.74
CA ILE A 109 6.27 -18.66 -3.71
C ILE A 109 7.10 -17.87 -2.66
N LYS A 110 7.62 -16.70 -3.01
CA LYS A 110 8.42 -15.84 -2.11
C LYS A 110 7.67 -14.62 -1.59
N ALA A 111 6.42 -14.40 -2.01
CA ALA A 111 5.65 -13.21 -1.69
C ALA A 111 4.34 -13.60 -0.98
N ASP A 112 4.23 -13.26 0.31
CA ASP A 112 2.99 -13.42 1.05
C ASP A 112 1.93 -12.44 0.49
N GLY A 113 0.88 -12.96 -0.15
CA GLY A 113 -0.30 -12.16 -0.54
C GLY A 113 -0.85 -12.36 -1.96
N ILE A 114 -0.25 -13.21 -2.80
CA ILE A 114 -0.79 -13.48 -4.14
C ILE A 114 -1.78 -14.65 -4.07
N SER A 115 -3.07 -14.33 -4.00
CA SER A 115 -4.18 -15.31 -4.07
C SER A 115 -4.80 -15.30 -5.47
N SER A 116 -4.98 -16.47 -6.09
CA SER A 116 -5.72 -16.57 -7.36
C SER A 116 -7.23 -16.47 -7.09
N ILE A 117 -7.91 -15.55 -7.78
CA ILE A 117 -9.37 -15.45 -7.74
C ILE A 117 -9.88 -16.15 -9.00
N PRO A 118 -10.57 -17.30 -8.89
CA PRO A 118 -11.09 -17.99 -10.06
C PRO A 118 -12.17 -17.13 -10.74
N TYR A 119 -12.14 -17.11 -12.07
CA TYR A 119 -13.18 -16.45 -12.86
C TYR A 119 -14.46 -17.29 -12.85
N SER A 120 -15.59 -16.67 -12.51
CA SER A 120 -16.90 -17.32 -12.57
C SER A 120 -17.93 -16.44 -13.25
N ASN A 121 -18.52 -16.95 -14.33
CA ASN A 121 -19.66 -16.35 -15.00
C ASN A 121 -20.84 -17.34 -14.99
N LYS A 122 -21.69 -17.20 -13.97
CA LYS A 122 -22.87 -18.06 -13.77
C LYS A 122 -23.91 -17.93 -14.88
N VAL A 123 -24.04 -16.76 -15.51
CA VAL A 123 -25.03 -16.51 -16.56
C VAL A 123 -24.68 -17.28 -17.84
N LYS A 124 -23.39 -17.32 -18.19
CA LYS A 124 -22.89 -18.06 -19.37
C LYS A 124 -22.38 -19.47 -19.05
N ASN A 125 -22.46 -19.91 -17.78
CA ASN A 125 -21.85 -21.16 -17.29
C ASN A 125 -20.37 -21.32 -17.66
N VAL A 126 -19.62 -20.21 -17.67
CA VAL A 126 -18.18 -20.21 -17.97
C VAL A 126 -17.43 -20.08 -16.66
N TYR A 127 -16.52 -21.00 -16.41
CA TYR A 127 -15.66 -21.05 -15.23
C TYR A 127 -14.21 -21.12 -15.69
N GLY A 128 -13.33 -20.43 -14.98
CA GLY A 128 -11.89 -20.45 -15.20
C GLY A 128 -11.15 -20.42 -13.87
N ALA A 129 -10.00 -21.08 -13.82
CA ALA A 129 -9.01 -20.95 -12.77
C ALA A 129 -7.75 -20.38 -13.43
#